data_AF-A0A645HEK8-F1
#
_entry.id   AF-A0A645HEK8-F1
#
_cell.length_a   1.000
_cell.length_b   1.000
_cell.length_c   1.000
_cell.angle_alpha   90.00
_cell.angle_beta   90.00
_cell.angle_gamma   90.00
#
_symmetry.space_group_name_H-M   'P 1'
#
loop_
_entity.id
_entity.type
_entity.pdbx_description
1 polymer ?
#
loop_
_entity_poly.entity_id
_entity_poly.type
_entity_poly.pdbx_seq_one_letter_code
_entity_poly.pdbx_strand_id
1 'polypeptide(L)'
;MKSRKGYLLLESIISLFIIVTISLSLYSFLFFSNKYKKTIEDNVQLYEQGEEMCYQINKVIENSNGIISIGDLNGNTIKGDTSSYIKINSIKCEYKNQYRNVKDKEVSYKSNKKLFINTLNSSGNSEPGGYEIGDYVDYISVMIENNKISVKLNLSKNDEKYETTFKSYIKKF
;
A
#
# COMPACT_ATOMS: atom_id res chain seq x y z
N MET A 1 -2.93 72.85 -24.45
CA MET A 1 -2.66 71.43 -24.75
C MET A 1 -2.47 70.68 -23.43
N LYS A 2 -3.45 69.90 -22.96
CA LYS A 2 -3.31 69.11 -21.71
C LYS A 2 -2.17 68.08 -21.87
N SER A 3 -1.37 67.87 -20.82
CA SER A 3 -0.13 67.07 -20.86
C SER A 3 -0.38 65.57 -21.15
N ARG A 4 -0.46 65.20 -22.44
CA ARG A 4 -0.70 63.81 -22.90
C ARG A 4 0.35 62.79 -22.40
N LYS A 5 1.56 63.23 -22.06
CA LYS A 5 2.65 62.34 -21.60
C LYS A 5 2.38 61.66 -20.25
N GLY A 6 1.66 62.33 -19.34
CA GLY A 6 1.33 61.75 -18.02
C GLY A 6 0.30 60.62 -18.09
N TYR A 7 -0.66 60.72 -19.03
CA TYR A 7 -1.68 59.70 -19.25
C TYR A 7 -1.09 58.40 -19.81
N LEU A 8 -0.16 58.49 -20.77
CA LEU A 8 0.53 57.31 -21.33
C LEU A 8 1.34 56.54 -20.29
N LEU A 9 1.98 57.26 -19.35
CA LEU A 9 2.76 56.64 -18.28
C LEU A 9 1.85 55.93 -17.27
N LEU A 10 0.72 56.54 -16.91
CA LEU A 10 -0.28 55.93 -16.02
C LEU A 10 -0.92 54.67 -16.63
N GLU A 11 -1.31 54.74 -17.90
CA GLU A 11 -1.86 53.58 -18.64
C GLU A 11 -0.85 52.44 -18.68
N SER A 12 0.43 52.73 -18.95
CA SER A 12 1.49 51.72 -18.97
C SER A 12 1.69 51.05 -17.61
N ILE A 13 1.62 51.81 -16.51
CA ILE A 13 1.72 51.26 -15.14
C ILE A 13 0.53 50.35 -14.84
N ILE A 14 -0.69 50.78 -15.16
CA ILE A 14 -1.91 50.00 -14.93
C ILE A 14 -1.86 48.72 -15.75
N SER A 15 -1.49 48.79 -17.03
CA SER A 15 -1.33 47.61 -17.88
C SER A 15 -0.29 46.65 -17.34
N LEU A 16 0.88 47.15 -16.88
CA LEU A 16 1.91 46.30 -16.28
C LEU A 16 1.41 45.62 -15.00
N PHE A 17 0.69 46.35 -14.15
CA PHE A 17 0.13 45.81 -12.91
C PHE A 17 -0.88 44.69 -13.20
N ILE A 18 -1.74 44.88 -14.21
CA ILE A 18 -2.68 43.86 -14.67
C ILE A 18 -1.92 42.63 -15.19
N ILE A 19 -0.91 42.81 -16.04
CA ILE A 19 -0.11 41.70 -16.59
C ILE A 19 0.57 40.90 -15.47
N VAL A 20 1.19 41.58 -14.51
CA VAL A 20 1.86 40.92 -13.37
C VAL A 20 0.85 40.16 -12.52
N THR A 21 -0.31 40.76 -12.24
CA THR A 21 -1.37 40.11 -11.46
C THR A 21 -1.86 38.85 -12.16
N ILE A 22 -2.19 38.93 -13.45
CA ILE A 22 -2.63 37.77 -14.25
C ILE A 22 -1.54 36.70 -14.29
N SER A 23 -0.29 37.09 -14.53
CA SER A 23 0.84 36.16 -14.61
C SER A 23 1.05 35.41 -13.29
N LEU A 24 0.96 36.10 -12.15
CA LEU A 24 1.12 35.50 -10.83
C LEU A 24 -0.06 34.57 -10.49
N SER A 25 -1.29 34.94 -10.86
CA SER A 25 -2.45 34.08 -10.70
C SER A 25 -2.29 32.80 -11.51
N LEU A 26 -1.91 32.91 -12.80
CA LEU A 26 -1.70 31.75 -13.67
C LEU A 26 -0.59 30.83 -13.15
N TYR A 27 0.54 31.40 -12.73
CA TYR A 27 1.62 30.64 -12.11
C TYR A 27 1.15 29.87 -10.89
N SER A 28 0.39 30.52 -10.00
CA SER A 28 -0.13 29.90 -8.79
C SER A 28 -1.07 28.75 -9.13
N PHE A 29 -1.99 28.93 -10.08
CA PHE A 29 -2.88 27.87 -10.54
C PHE A 29 -2.10 26.66 -11.06
N LEU A 30 -1.12 26.88 -11.95
CA LEU A 30 -0.30 25.79 -12.49
C LEU A 30 0.49 25.05 -11.41
N PHE A 31 1.07 25.79 -10.46
CA PHE A 31 1.81 25.20 -9.35
C PHE A 31 0.91 24.28 -8.51
N PHE A 32 -0.27 24.76 -8.11
CA PHE A 32 -1.21 23.96 -7.33
C PHE A 32 -1.77 22.78 -8.13
N SER A 33 -2.14 22.98 -9.39
CA SER A 33 -2.62 21.89 -10.26
C SER A 33 -1.60 20.76 -10.37
N ASN A 34 -0.32 21.07 -10.53
CA ASN A 34 0.74 20.05 -10.57
C ASN A 34 0.89 19.32 -9.23
N LYS A 35 0.80 20.04 -8.11
CA LYS A 35 0.82 19.42 -6.78
C LYS A 35 -0.36 18.47 -6.60
N TYR A 36 -1.58 18.92 -6.92
CA TYR A 36 -2.78 18.08 -6.82
C TYR A 36 -2.71 16.86 -7.73
N LYS A 37 -2.24 17.02 -8.97
CA LYS A 37 -2.03 15.91 -9.89
C LYS A 37 -1.13 14.84 -9.26
N LYS A 38 0.03 15.24 -8.72
CA LYS A 38 0.97 14.29 -8.11
C LYS A 38 0.37 13.57 -6.89
N THR A 39 -0.33 14.30 -6.01
CA THR A 39 -1.05 13.71 -4.88
C THR A 39 -2.11 12.70 -5.34
N ILE A 40 -2.83 12.98 -6.42
CA ILE A 40 -3.83 12.04 -6.96
C ILE A 40 -3.14 10.81 -7.55
N GLU A 41 -2.08 10.97 -8.33
CA GLU A 41 -1.30 9.85 -8.88
C GLU A 41 -0.74 8.94 -7.77
N ASP A 42 -0.21 9.53 -6.69
CA ASP A 42 0.28 8.78 -5.54
C ASP A 42 -0.86 8.02 -4.83
N ASN A 43 -2.02 8.64 -4.63
CA ASN A 43 -3.19 8.00 -4.02
C ASN A 43 -3.75 6.85 -4.88
N VAL A 44 -3.87 7.04 -6.20
CA VAL A 44 -4.33 6.00 -7.12
C VAL A 44 -3.38 4.82 -7.11
N GLN A 45 -2.07 5.08 -7.15
CA GLN A 45 -1.08 4.00 -7.12
C GLN A 45 -1.13 3.22 -5.79
N LEU A 46 -1.27 3.92 -4.65
CA LEU A 46 -1.43 3.26 -3.34
C LEU A 46 -2.68 2.38 -3.30
N TYR A 47 -3.80 2.85 -3.86
CA TYR A 47 -5.04 2.09 -3.96
C TYR A 47 -4.86 0.83 -4.81
N GLU A 48 -4.31 0.96 -6.03
CA GLU A 48 -4.08 -0.18 -6.93
C GLU A 48 -3.13 -1.22 -6.32
N GLN A 49 -2.04 -0.77 -5.69
CA GLN A 49 -1.10 -1.64 -4.99
C GLN A 49 -1.77 -2.36 -3.81
N GLY A 50 -2.56 -1.63 -3.01
CA GLY A 50 -3.28 -2.18 -1.88
C GLY A 50 -4.27 -3.28 -2.29
N GLU A 51 -5.08 -3.03 -3.32
CA GLU A 51 -6.06 -3.99 -3.82
C GLU A 51 -5.40 -5.24 -4.43
N GLU A 52 -4.33 -5.09 -5.19
CA GLU A 52 -3.58 -6.23 -5.73
C GLU A 52 -2.97 -7.08 -4.61
N MET A 53 -2.37 -6.44 -3.60
CA MET A 53 -1.85 -7.15 -2.42
C MET A 53 -2.96 -7.87 -1.66
N CYS A 54 -4.11 -7.23 -1.44
CA CYS A 54 -5.28 -7.87 -0.84
C CYS A 54 -5.70 -9.12 -1.62
N TYR A 55 -5.82 -9.02 -2.94
CA TYR A 55 -6.18 -10.12 -3.81
C TYR A 55 -5.18 -11.28 -3.71
N GLN A 56 -3.87 -11.00 -3.82
CA GLN A 56 -2.84 -12.03 -3.79
C GLN A 56 -2.74 -12.70 -2.41
N ILE A 57 -2.79 -11.94 -1.32
CA ILE A 57 -2.77 -12.49 0.04
C ILE A 57 -4.02 -13.32 0.28
N ASN A 58 -5.21 -12.82 -0.09
CA ASN A 58 -6.45 -13.55 0.08
C ASN A 58 -6.42 -14.87 -0.71
N LYS A 59 -5.92 -14.84 -1.95
CA LYS A 59 -5.72 -16.04 -2.77
C LYS A 59 -4.76 -17.04 -2.11
N VAL A 60 -3.72 -16.57 -1.41
CA VAL A 60 -2.80 -17.46 -0.67
C VAL A 60 -3.50 -18.12 0.51
N ILE A 61 -4.34 -17.39 1.24
CA ILE A 61 -5.00 -17.90 2.45
C ILE A 61 -6.20 -18.77 2.10
N GLU A 62 -7.09 -18.36 1.19
CA GLU A 62 -8.30 -19.12 0.85
C GLU A 62 -8.01 -20.46 0.16
N ASN A 63 -6.88 -20.56 -0.55
CA ASN A 63 -6.47 -21.80 -1.22
C ASN A 63 -5.59 -22.69 -0.33
N SER A 64 -5.25 -22.25 0.88
CA SER A 64 -4.51 -23.08 1.84
C SER A 64 -5.47 -24.06 2.54
N ASN A 65 -4.90 -25.15 3.05
CA ASN A 65 -5.61 -26.08 3.93
C ASN A 65 -5.65 -25.58 5.38
N GLY A 66 -4.79 -24.62 5.71
CA GLY A 66 -4.63 -24.08 7.05
C GLY A 66 -3.53 -23.02 7.15
N ILE A 67 -3.37 -22.45 8.34
CA ILE A 67 -2.27 -21.57 8.70
C ILE A 67 -1.32 -22.37 9.60
N ILE A 68 -0.06 -22.44 9.21
CA ILE A 68 1.01 -23.11 9.96
C ILE A 68 1.44 -22.23 11.12
N SER A 69 1.73 -20.96 10.82
CA SER A 69 2.19 -20.01 11.82
C SER A 69 2.05 -18.57 11.33
N ILE A 70 2.00 -17.65 12.28
CA ILE A 70 2.07 -16.21 12.03
C ILE A 70 3.21 -15.64 12.88
N GLY A 71 4.18 -15.00 12.25
CA GLY A 71 5.29 -14.37 12.93
C GLY A 71 4.98 -12.92 13.27
N ASP A 72 5.16 -12.51 14.53
CA ASP A 72 5.13 -11.11 14.93
C ASP A 72 6.40 -10.37 14.48
N LEU A 73 6.45 -9.05 14.66
CA LEU A 73 7.65 -8.26 14.34
C LEU A 73 8.88 -8.59 15.21
N ASN A 74 8.69 -9.23 16.37
CA ASN A 74 9.74 -9.58 17.33
C ASN A 74 10.28 -11.01 17.13
N GLY A 75 9.76 -11.75 16.14
CA GLY A 75 10.14 -13.14 15.85
C GLY A 75 9.37 -14.20 16.65
N ASN A 76 8.37 -13.81 17.44
CA ASN A 76 7.49 -14.75 18.14
C ASN A 76 6.41 -15.28 17.20
N THR A 77 5.98 -16.51 17.44
CA THR A 77 4.83 -17.10 16.74
C THR A 77 3.54 -16.84 17.50
N ILE A 78 2.58 -16.20 16.85
CA ILE A 78 1.22 -16.00 17.37
C ILE A 78 0.46 -17.33 17.24
N LYS A 79 -0.15 -17.79 18.34
CA LYS A 79 -0.95 -19.01 18.39
C LYS A 79 -2.33 -18.69 18.97
N GLY A 80 -3.38 -19.21 18.32
CA GLY A 80 -4.77 -19.03 18.76
C GLY A 80 -5.37 -17.70 18.33
N ASP A 81 -6.58 -17.42 18.84
CA ASP A 81 -7.33 -16.22 18.52
C ASP A 81 -6.70 -14.96 19.12
N THR A 82 -6.89 -13.83 18.46
CA THR A 82 -6.35 -12.53 18.86
C THR A 82 -7.49 -11.54 19.02
N SER A 83 -7.54 -10.84 20.16
CA SER A 83 -8.60 -9.85 20.45
C SER A 83 -8.42 -8.52 19.71
N SER A 84 -7.28 -8.28 19.08
CA SER A 84 -6.97 -7.06 18.34
C SER A 84 -6.01 -7.34 17.18
N TYR A 85 -5.84 -6.36 16.30
CA TYR A 85 -4.89 -6.44 15.20
C TYR A 85 -3.45 -6.41 15.73
N ILE A 86 -2.69 -7.46 15.39
CA ILE A 86 -1.28 -7.58 15.74
C ILE A 86 -0.45 -7.35 14.48
N LYS A 87 0.59 -6.53 14.57
CA LYS A 87 1.54 -6.34 13.47
C LYS A 87 2.41 -7.56 13.29
N ILE A 88 2.59 -7.98 12.05
CA ILE A 88 3.26 -9.23 11.72
C ILE A 88 4.37 -9.03 10.69
N ASN A 89 5.28 -10.00 10.63
CA ASN A 89 6.29 -10.10 9.58
C ASN A 89 5.95 -11.21 8.57
N SER A 90 5.14 -12.20 8.93
CA SER A 90 4.89 -13.35 8.07
C SER A 90 3.60 -14.10 8.42
N ILE A 91 2.98 -14.68 7.39
CA ILE A 91 1.89 -15.66 7.49
C ILE A 91 2.32 -16.88 6.69
N LYS A 92 2.49 -18.02 7.35
CA LYS A 92 2.81 -19.30 6.72
C LYS A 92 1.55 -20.14 6.58
N CYS A 93 1.28 -20.60 5.37
CA CYS A 93 0.06 -21.31 4.98
C CYS A 93 0.39 -22.71 4.47
N GLU A 94 -0.39 -23.69 4.90
CA GLU A 94 -0.25 -25.09 4.51
C GLU A 94 -0.91 -25.34 3.16
N TYR A 95 -0.14 -25.89 2.22
CA TYR A 95 -0.62 -26.29 0.89
C TYR A 95 -0.39 -27.77 0.63
N LYS A 96 0.62 -28.36 1.26
CA LYS A 96 0.91 -29.78 1.12
C LYS A 96 -0.34 -30.58 1.49
N ASN A 97 -0.74 -31.43 0.57
CA ASN A 97 -1.79 -32.41 0.78
C ASN A 97 -1.33 -33.71 0.12
N GLN A 98 -1.76 -34.85 0.62
CA GLN A 98 -1.47 -36.18 0.05
C GLN A 98 -1.79 -36.25 -1.46
N TYR A 99 -2.71 -35.41 -1.95
CA TYR A 99 -3.17 -35.34 -3.34
C TYR A 99 -2.56 -34.20 -4.18
N ARG A 100 -1.82 -33.27 -3.57
CA ARG A 100 -1.27 -32.08 -4.24
C ARG A 100 0.21 -31.94 -3.94
N ASN A 101 1.05 -32.06 -4.97
CA ASN A 101 2.49 -31.80 -4.88
C ASN A 101 2.79 -30.29 -4.90
N VAL A 102 2.10 -29.52 -4.06
CA VAL A 102 2.26 -28.07 -3.94
C VAL A 102 2.96 -27.78 -2.63
N LYS A 103 4.04 -27.00 -2.68
CA LYS A 103 4.77 -26.56 -1.49
C LYS A 103 3.95 -25.56 -0.70
N ASP A 104 4.16 -25.55 0.62
CA ASP A 104 3.61 -24.54 1.53
C ASP A 104 4.09 -23.15 1.14
N LYS A 105 3.32 -22.13 1.50
CA LYS A 105 3.57 -20.75 1.08
C LYS A 105 3.68 -19.83 2.28
N GLU A 106 4.40 -18.73 2.09
CA GLU A 106 4.54 -17.68 3.08
C GLU A 106 4.29 -16.33 2.44
N VAL A 107 3.39 -15.55 3.03
CA VAL A 107 3.32 -14.10 2.81
C VAL A 107 4.28 -13.47 3.79
N SER A 108 5.34 -12.81 3.31
CA SER A 108 6.35 -12.18 4.17
C SER A 108 6.49 -10.70 3.90
N TYR A 109 6.50 -9.92 4.98
CA TYR A 109 6.86 -8.52 5.02
C TYR A 109 8.34 -8.38 5.31
N LYS A 110 9.04 -7.65 4.45
CA LYS A 110 10.47 -7.37 4.55
C LYS A 110 10.68 -5.91 4.89
N SER A 111 11.81 -5.60 5.53
CA SER A 111 12.14 -4.24 6.02
C SER A 111 12.25 -3.17 4.93
N ASN A 112 12.30 -3.57 3.66
CA ASN A 112 12.31 -2.68 2.49
C ASN A 112 10.92 -2.20 2.06
N LYS A 113 9.90 -2.27 2.93
CA LYS A 113 8.50 -1.88 2.66
C LYS A 113 7.79 -2.71 1.59
N LYS A 114 8.27 -3.94 1.34
CA LYS A 114 7.72 -4.82 0.31
C LYS A 114 7.13 -6.08 0.90
N LEU A 115 6.12 -6.62 0.21
CA LEU A 115 5.53 -7.91 0.50
C LEU A 115 5.92 -8.93 -0.57
N PHE A 116 6.19 -10.15 -0.10
CA PHE A 116 6.58 -11.27 -0.95
C PHE A 116 5.73 -12.50 -0.66
N ILE A 117 5.50 -13.30 -1.70
CA ILE A 117 5.03 -14.68 -1.57
C ILE A 117 6.22 -15.60 -1.83
N ASN A 118 6.62 -16.36 -0.80
CA ASN A 118 7.67 -17.36 -0.88
C ASN A 118 7.08 -18.77 -0.83
N THR A 119 7.76 -19.73 -1.46
CA THR A 119 7.56 -21.15 -1.17
C THR A 119 8.38 -21.55 0.05
N LEU A 120 7.89 -22.52 0.81
CA LEU A 120 8.59 -23.07 1.96
C LEU A 120 9.23 -24.41 1.60
N ASN A 121 10.44 -24.64 2.09
CA ASN A 121 11.12 -25.92 1.97
C ASN A 121 10.56 -26.95 2.96
N SER A 122 11.06 -28.19 2.92
CA SER A 122 10.61 -29.26 3.82
C SER A 122 10.85 -28.98 5.30
N SER A 123 11.75 -28.05 5.64
CA SER A 123 12.03 -27.61 7.00
C SER A 123 11.21 -26.39 7.45
N GLY A 124 10.30 -25.89 6.60
CA GLY A 124 9.46 -24.72 6.91
C GLY A 124 10.16 -23.37 6.75
N ASN A 125 11.33 -23.32 6.11
CA ASN A 125 12.06 -22.09 5.83
C ASN A 125 11.71 -21.55 4.44
N SER A 126 11.67 -20.23 4.31
CA SER A 126 11.41 -19.54 3.05
C SER A 126 12.51 -19.84 2.03
N GLU A 127 12.13 -20.30 0.85
CA GLU A 127 13.05 -20.49 -0.26
C GLU A 127 13.40 -19.12 -0.90
N PRO A 128 14.64 -18.97 -1.42
CA PRO A 128 15.03 -17.79 -2.18
C PRO A 128 14.25 -17.71 -3.50
N GLY A 129 14.03 -16.49 -4.00
CA GLY A 129 13.29 -16.24 -5.25
C GLY A 129 11.79 -16.04 -5.10
N GLY A 130 11.33 -15.56 -3.93
CA GLY A 130 9.93 -15.20 -3.72
C GLY A 130 9.42 -14.12 -4.69
N TYR A 131 8.13 -14.19 -5.01
CA TYR A 131 7.45 -13.25 -5.89
C TYR A 131 7.06 -11.99 -5.12
N GLU A 132 7.49 -10.82 -5.56
CA GLU A 132 7.08 -9.53 -5.00
C GLU A 132 5.62 -9.25 -5.37
N ILE A 133 4.77 -8.98 -4.38
CA ILE A 133 3.33 -8.71 -4.59
C ILE A 133 2.96 -7.25 -4.38
N GLY A 134 3.86 -6.43 -3.85
CA GLY A 134 3.65 -5.00 -3.74
C GLY A 134 4.72 -4.28 -2.93
N ASP A 135 4.67 -2.95 -3.04
CA ASP A 135 5.59 -2.00 -2.41
C ASP A 135 4.82 -0.99 -1.53
N TYR A 136 5.55 -0.07 -0.89
CA TYR A 136 5.02 1.02 -0.06
C TYR A 136 4.38 0.57 1.25
N VAL A 137 4.57 -0.66 1.68
CA VAL A 137 3.96 -1.22 2.89
C VAL A 137 4.69 -0.70 4.13
N ASP A 138 3.97 0.03 4.99
CA ASP A 138 4.50 0.43 6.30
C ASP A 138 4.35 -0.69 7.32
N TYR A 139 3.21 -1.36 7.32
CA TYR A 139 2.98 -2.57 8.11
C TYR A 139 1.81 -3.39 7.58
N ILE A 140 1.88 -4.68 7.85
CA ILE A 140 0.77 -5.63 7.78
C ILE A 140 0.38 -6.03 9.20
N SER A 141 -0.92 -6.15 9.44
CA SER A 141 -1.45 -6.61 10.72
C SER A 141 -2.58 -7.59 10.50
N VAL A 142 -2.75 -8.53 11.44
CA VAL A 142 -3.78 -9.56 11.35
C VAL A 142 -4.54 -9.68 12.65
N MET A 143 -5.80 -10.11 12.52
CA MET A 143 -6.65 -10.52 13.62
C MET A 143 -7.24 -11.90 13.29
N ILE A 144 -7.00 -12.86 14.16
CA ILE A 144 -7.47 -14.25 14.06
C ILE A 144 -8.71 -14.41 14.93
N GLU A 145 -9.82 -14.82 14.32
CA GLU A 145 -11.05 -15.17 15.02
C GLU A 145 -11.57 -16.51 14.48
N ASN A 146 -11.41 -17.58 15.26
CA ASN A 146 -11.74 -18.95 14.87
C ASN A 146 -11.00 -19.38 13.59
N ASN A 147 -11.73 -19.58 12.48
CA ASN A 147 -11.17 -19.93 11.15
C ASN A 147 -11.14 -18.75 10.18
N LYS A 148 -11.29 -17.53 10.70
CA LYS A 148 -11.25 -16.29 9.92
C LYS A 148 -9.98 -15.54 10.25
N ILE A 149 -9.29 -15.10 9.21
CA ILE A 149 -8.24 -14.09 9.34
C ILE A 149 -8.76 -12.78 8.77
N SER A 150 -8.64 -11.71 9.54
CA SER A 150 -8.77 -10.36 9.04
C SER A 150 -7.36 -9.80 8.85
N VAL A 151 -7.03 -9.37 7.64
CA VAL A 151 -5.73 -8.76 7.31
C VAL A 151 -5.96 -7.28 7.08
N LYS A 152 -5.13 -6.45 7.69
CA LYS A 152 -5.09 -5.00 7.49
C LYS A 152 -3.71 -4.61 6.94
N LEU A 153 -3.72 -3.91 5.82
CA LEU A 153 -2.54 -3.37 5.16
C LEU A 153 -2.52 -1.86 5.30
N ASN A 154 -1.37 -1.32 5.66
CA ASN A 154 -1.11 0.11 5.70
C ASN A 154 0.06 0.46 4.78
N LEU A 155 -0.18 1.38 3.85
CA LEU A 155 0.77 1.78 2.83
C LEU A 155 1.00 3.30 2.89
N SER A 156 2.22 3.73 2.55
CA SER A 156 2.54 5.15 2.40
C SER A 156 3.49 5.43 1.24
N LYS A 157 3.19 6.51 0.52
CA LYS A 157 4.02 7.03 -0.55
C LYS A 157 4.03 8.56 -0.47
N ASN A 158 5.22 9.13 -0.31
CA ASN A 158 5.39 10.56 -0.02
C ASN A 158 4.57 10.97 1.22
N ASP A 159 3.67 11.94 1.08
CA ASP A 159 2.80 12.43 2.15
C ASP A 159 1.46 11.67 2.23
N GLU A 160 1.17 10.81 1.26
CA GLU A 160 -0.10 10.10 1.13
C GLU A 160 -0.05 8.75 1.87
N LYS A 161 -1.19 8.39 2.49
CA LYS A 161 -1.35 7.15 3.26
C LYS A 161 -2.63 6.46 2.85
N TYR A 162 -2.57 5.14 2.77
CA TYR A 162 -3.70 4.30 2.41
C TYR A 162 -3.78 3.11 3.38
N GLU A 163 -4.98 2.81 3.86
CA GLU A 163 -5.26 1.64 4.69
C GLU A 163 -6.42 0.85 4.10
N THR A 164 -6.24 -0.45 3.99
CA THR A 164 -7.29 -1.38 3.55
C THR A 164 -7.34 -2.59 4.47
N THR A 165 -8.51 -3.21 4.55
CA THR A 165 -8.75 -4.37 5.42
C THR A 165 -9.66 -5.35 4.69
N PHE A 166 -9.31 -6.63 4.70
CA PHE A 166 -10.13 -7.69 4.14
C PHE A 166 -10.17 -8.90 5.07
N LYS A 167 -11.19 -9.73 4.88
CA LYS A 167 -11.40 -10.95 5.63
C LYS A 167 -11.21 -12.14 4.70
N SER A 168 -10.39 -13.08 5.12
CA SER A 168 -10.13 -14.33 4.42
C SER A 168 -10.64 -15.50 5.25
N TYR A 169 -11.14 -16.52 4.55
CA TYR A 169 -11.68 -17.74 5.15
C TYR A 169 -10.82 -18.91 4.73
N ILE A 170 -10.36 -19.68 5.72
CA ILE A 170 -9.70 -20.95 5.44
C ILE A 170 -10.78 -21.94 5.03
N LYS A 171 -10.69 -22.51 3.82
CA LYS A 171 -11.63 -23.55 3.37
C LYS A 171 -11.47 -24.77 4.26
N LYS A 172 -12.53 -25.13 4.99
CA LYS A 172 -12.65 -26.46 5.59
C LYS A 172 -13.02 -27.45 4.49
N PHE A 173 -12.13 -28.40 4.21
CA PHE A 173 -12.43 -29.56 3.37
C PHE A 173 -12.92 -30.71 4.24
#